data_AF-A0A962LFA9-F1
#
_entry.id   AF-A0A962LFA9-F1
#
_cell.length_a   1.000
_cell.length_b   1.000
_cell.length_c   1.000
_cell.angle_alpha   90.00
_cell.angle_beta   90.00
_cell.angle_gamma   90.00
#
_symmetry.space_group_name_H-M   'P 1'
#
loop_
_entity.id
_entity.type
_entity.pdbx_description
1 polymer ?
#
loop_
_entity_poly.entity_id
_entity_poly.type
_entity_poly.pdbx_seq_one_letter_code
_entity_poly.pdbx_strand_id
1 'polypeptide(L)'
;MPSTVARRTPALVLVLLAVPLLAGSQCAFFFSSGTSSGDRDKEEQVVVVANGNFGAAPVAGIGYSSGSVSGVTGSNGEFEYEMNQPIQFSIGDIPLGRAVSGKAVITPQDLVPEGAGAPTAAINMDRLLQSLDADRADDAITIPASVRAKAVRSNDSLASAIEYLDFADDAAFANAASQLVTVLTDDYPFTGVLVDAQSAREAAIKSM
;
A
#
# COMPACT_ATOMS: atom_id res chain seq x y z
N MET A 1 34.95 -52.98 -3.37
CA MET A 1 35.74 -53.55 -4.48
C MET A 1 34.82 -54.33 -5.40
N PRO A 2 35.09 -54.30 -6.70
CA PRO A 2 34.09 -54.09 -7.76
C PRO A 2 33.79 -55.37 -8.55
N SER A 3 32.71 -55.37 -9.34
CA SER A 3 32.68 -56.20 -10.54
C SER A 3 31.71 -55.62 -11.57
N THR A 4 32.30 -54.74 -12.36
CA THR A 4 31.94 -54.34 -13.72
C THR A 4 31.81 -55.54 -14.65
N VAL A 5 30.73 -55.63 -15.43
CA VAL A 5 30.68 -56.27 -16.77
C VAL A 5 29.64 -55.47 -17.56
N ALA A 6 29.96 -54.55 -18.48
CA ALA A 6 30.71 -54.64 -19.73
C ALA A 6 30.02 -55.46 -20.85
N ARG A 7 29.38 -54.71 -21.76
CA ARG A 7 29.58 -54.75 -23.23
C ARG A 7 28.75 -55.77 -24.04
N ARG A 8 27.88 -55.29 -24.95
CA ARG A 8 28.12 -55.09 -26.40
C ARG A 8 26.80 -54.96 -27.18
N THR A 9 26.78 -53.98 -28.07
CA THR A 9 25.77 -53.67 -29.11
C THR A 9 25.82 -54.66 -30.29
N PRO A 10 24.77 -54.66 -31.15
CA PRO A 10 24.87 -54.01 -32.47
C PRO A 10 23.61 -53.19 -32.80
N ALA A 11 23.73 -51.92 -33.22
CA ALA A 11 23.87 -51.44 -34.60
C ALA A 11 22.65 -51.77 -35.51
N LEU A 12 21.74 -50.80 -35.66
CA LEU A 12 20.95 -50.63 -36.88
C LEU A 12 20.89 -49.15 -37.25
N VAL A 13 21.38 -48.87 -38.44
CA VAL A 13 21.50 -47.61 -39.19
C VAL A 13 20.20 -47.47 -40.00
N LEU A 14 19.42 -46.39 -40.00
CA LEU A 14 19.46 -45.15 -40.80
C LEU A 14 18.00 -44.62 -40.66
N VAL A 15 17.69 -43.32 -40.60
CA VAL A 15 17.26 -42.53 -41.76
C VAL A 15 17.17 -41.06 -41.32
N LEU A 16 17.81 -40.21 -42.13
CA LEU A 16 17.79 -38.75 -42.09
C LEU A 16 16.39 -38.18 -42.33
N LEU A 17 15.99 -37.22 -41.51
CA LEU A 17 15.10 -36.13 -41.92
C LEU A 17 15.45 -34.87 -41.11
N ALA A 18 15.56 -33.77 -41.84
CA ALA A 18 16.25 -32.55 -41.47
C ALA A 18 15.30 -31.47 -40.92
N VAL A 19 15.76 -30.76 -39.86
CA VAL A 19 15.68 -29.28 -39.63
C VAL A 19 14.27 -28.69 -39.32
N PRO A 20 14.07 -27.58 -38.56
CA PRO A 20 15.00 -26.57 -38.00
C PRO A 20 14.88 -26.28 -36.49
N LEU A 21 15.89 -25.57 -35.96
CA LEU A 21 15.87 -24.90 -34.66
C LEU A 21 14.77 -23.84 -34.59
N LEU A 22 13.88 -23.97 -33.60
CA LEU A 22 12.95 -22.90 -33.23
C LEU A 22 13.60 -22.04 -32.14
N ALA A 23 14.36 -21.02 -32.57
CA ALA A 23 14.78 -19.92 -31.72
C ALA A 23 13.52 -19.11 -31.33
N GLY A 24 13.23 -19.04 -30.03
CA GLY A 24 12.13 -18.27 -29.48
C GLY A 24 12.23 -16.80 -29.88
N SER A 25 11.28 -16.38 -30.71
CA SER A 25 11.18 -15.06 -31.28
C SER A 25 10.71 -14.07 -30.22
N GLN A 26 11.50 -13.03 -29.96
CA GLN A 26 11.02 -11.82 -29.29
C GLN A 26 10.18 -11.04 -30.30
N CYS A 27 8.89 -10.87 -30.03
CA CYS A 27 8.00 -10.07 -30.85
C CYS A 27 8.27 -8.59 -30.57
N ALA A 28 9.15 -7.96 -31.36
CA ALA A 28 9.18 -6.51 -31.52
C ALA A 28 8.23 -6.14 -32.67
N PHE A 29 7.08 -5.57 -32.34
CA PHE A 29 6.16 -5.03 -33.35
C PHE A 29 6.72 -3.69 -33.85
N PHE A 30 7.21 -3.69 -35.10
CA PHE A 30 7.55 -2.49 -35.84
C PHE A 30 6.40 -2.12 -36.79
N PHE A 31 5.77 -0.98 -36.54
CA PHE A 31 5.03 -0.24 -37.57
C PHE A 31 5.81 1.03 -37.87
N SER A 32 6.28 1.16 -39.11
CA SER A 32 6.85 2.40 -39.65
C SER A 32 5.91 2.95 -40.71
N SER A 33 5.36 4.14 -40.46
CA SER A 33 4.85 5.01 -41.51
C SER A 33 4.75 6.45 -41.00
N GLY A 34 5.42 7.38 -41.69
CA GLY A 34 4.97 8.77 -41.81
C GLY A 34 5.83 9.83 -41.11
N THR A 35 6.61 10.53 -41.92
CA THR A 35 7.34 11.77 -41.61
C THR A 35 6.39 12.96 -41.38
N SER A 36 6.56 13.68 -40.26
CA SER A 36 6.40 15.13 -40.22
C SER A 36 7.28 15.71 -39.12
N SER A 37 8.22 16.55 -39.53
CA SER A 37 9.24 17.22 -38.74
C SER A 37 8.63 18.03 -37.59
N GLY A 38 9.11 17.74 -36.40
CA GLY A 38 8.80 18.46 -35.18
C GLY A 38 9.72 17.96 -34.09
N ASP A 39 11.02 18.30 -34.21
CA ASP A 39 12.01 18.12 -33.16
C ASP A 39 11.55 18.89 -31.91
N ARG A 40 10.82 18.18 -31.07
CA ARG A 40 10.68 18.50 -29.66
C ARG A 40 11.36 17.35 -28.97
N ASP A 41 12.60 17.59 -28.55
CA ASP A 41 13.28 16.76 -27.57
C ASP A 41 12.34 16.61 -26.38
N LYS A 42 11.58 15.51 -26.34
CA LYS A 42 10.83 15.14 -25.15
C LYS A 42 11.88 14.58 -24.22
N GLU A 43 12.38 15.43 -23.32
CA GLU A 43 13.13 14.98 -22.16
C GLU A 43 12.33 13.88 -21.48
N GLU A 44 12.80 12.63 -21.62
CA GLU A 44 12.26 11.50 -20.90
C GLU A 44 12.66 11.70 -19.44
N GLN A 45 11.75 12.25 -18.64
CA GLN A 45 11.98 12.46 -17.22
C GLN A 45 12.16 11.10 -16.55
N VAL A 46 13.36 10.87 -16.03
CA VAL A 46 13.67 9.68 -15.24
C VAL A 46 12.96 9.82 -13.89
N VAL A 47 11.85 9.11 -13.74
CA VAL A 47 11.15 8.97 -12.46
C VAL A 47 11.97 8.00 -11.61
N VAL A 48 12.47 8.47 -10.47
CA VAL A 48 13.19 7.60 -9.52
C VAL A 48 12.28 7.24 -8.37
N VAL A 49 12.04 5.95 -8.19
CA VAL A 49 11.16 5.38 -7.17
C VAL A 49 11.99 4.73 -6.06
N ALA A 50 11.56 4.91 -4.82
CA ALA A 50 12.14 4.28 -3.63
C ALA A 50 11.03 3.57 -2.82
N ASN A 51 11.45 2.72 -1.88
CA ASN A 51 10.55 1.95 -1.01
C ASN A 51 10.61 2.46 0.44
N GLY A 52 9.50 2.31 1.16
CA GLY A 52 9.43 2.53 2.60
C GLY A 52 8.39 1.63 3.27
N ASN A 53 8.27 1.73 4.59
CA ASN A 53 7.27 1.01 5.39
C ASN A 53 6.46 2.00 6.23
N PHE A 54 5.15 1.75 6.32
CA PHE A 54 4.25 2.56 7.12
C PHE A 54 3.97 1.93 8.48
N GLY A 55 4.15 2.73 9.53
CA GLY A 55 3.97 2.34 10.93
C GLY A 55 5.22 1.75 11.58
N ALA A 56 5.23 1.73 12.91
CA ALA A 56 6.22 0.98 13.68
C ALA A 56 5.86 -0.52 13.69
N ALA A 57 4.57 -0.80 13.93
CA ALA A 57 3.92 -2.03 13.50
C ALA A 57 3.48 -1.91 12.01
N PRO A 58 3.60 -2.97 11.21
CA PRO A 58 3.12 -2.97 9.81
C PRO A 58 1.64 -2.60 9.69
N VAL A 59 1.33 -1.63 8.83
CA VAL A 59 -0.05 -1.32 8.45
C VAL A 59 -0.31 -1.71 7.00
N ALA A 60 -1.02 -2.80 6.80
CA ALA A 60 -1.40 -3.33 5.50
C ALA A 60 -2.73 -2.75 5.03
N GLY A 61 -2.85 -2.46 3.73
CA GLY A 61 -4.12 -2.12 3.14
C GLY A 61 -4.52 -0.64 3.22
N ILE A 62 -3.62 0.30 3.50
CA ILE A 62 -3.91 1.74 3.33
C ILE A 62 -3.47 2.21 1.95
N GLY A 63 -4.21 3.14 1.34
CA GLY A 63 -3.83 3.74 0.07
C GLY A 63 -2.66 4.70 0.23
N TYR A 64 -1.86 4.86 -0.83
CA TYR A 64 -0.84 5.89 -0.92
C TYR A 64 -0.74 6.48 -2.33
N SER A 65 -0.31 7.74 -2.43
CA SER A 65 -0.03 8.43 -3.69
C SER A 65 1.17 9.36 -3.53
N SER A 66 2.10 9.31 -4.49
CA SER A 66 3.32 10.11 -4.55
C SER A 66 3.74 10.34 -6.01
N GLY A 67 3.55 11.57 -6.50
CA GLY A 67 3.85 11.91 -7.90
C GLY A 67 3.03 11.05 -8.86
N SER A 68 3.73 10.29 -9.70
CA SER A 68 3.14 9.33 -10.65
C SER A 68 2.86 7.93 -10.05
N VAL A 69 3.32 7.68 -8.83
CA VAL A 69 3.20 6.38 -8.14
C VAL A 69 2.01 6.40 -7.20
N SER A 70 1.19 5.35 -7.24
CA SER A 70 0.11 5.14 -6.28
C SER A 70 -0.14 3.65 -6.07
N GLY A 71 -0.67 3.29 -4.91
CA GLY A 71 -0.89 1.90 -4.56
C GLY A 71 -1.57 1.72 -3.22
N VAL A 72 -1.44 0.51 -2.69
CA VAL A 72 -1.94 0.11 -1.37
C VAL A 72 -0.78 -0.55 -0.63
N THR A 73 -0.60 -0.25 0.66
CA THR A 73 0.46 -0.86 1.46
C THR A 73 0.30 -2.37 1.50
N GLY A 74 1.42 -3.08 1.35
CA GLY A 74 1.41 -4.54 1.40
C GLY A 74 1.39 -5.10 2.82
N SER A 75 1.56 -6.42 2.97
CA SER A 75 1.38 -7.10 4.25
C SER A 75 2.41 -6.72 5.31
N ASN A 76 3.58 -6.22 4.90
CA ASN A 76 4.61 -5.73 5.80
C ASN A 76 4.57 -4.19 5.91
N GLY A 77 3.48 -3.56 5.48
CA GLY A 77 3.32 -2.10 5.46
C GLY A 77 4.13 -1.41 4.38
N GLU A 78 4.67 -2.15 3.41
CA GLU A 78 5.53 -1.61 2.36
C GLU A 78 4.77 -0.69 1.39
N PHE A 79 5.40 0.41 0.99
CA PHE A 79 4.91 1.34 -0.03
C PHE A 79 6.06 1.82 -0.93
N GLU A 80 5.69 2.33 -2.10
CA GLU A 80 6.59 2.99 -3.03
C GLU A 80 6.34 4.51 -3.07
N TYR A 81 7.38 5.29 -3.31
CA TYR A 81 7.26 6.74 -3.47
C TYR A 81 8.26 7.28 -4.49
N GLU A 82 7.86 8.34 -5.18
CA GLU A 82 8.74 9.05 -6.12
C GLU A 82 9.66 9.99 -5.32
N MET A 83 10.97 9.93 -5.59
CA MET A 83 11.92 10.78 -4.88
C MET A 83 11.64 12.27 -5.14
N ASN A 84 11.68 13.08 -4.08
CA ASN A 84 11.35 14.52 -4.08
C ASN A 84 9.88 14.85 -4.34
N GLN A 85 8.99 13.86 -4.47
CA GLN A 85 7.55 14.08 -4.41
C GLN A 85 7.04 13.82 -2.99
N PRO A 86 6.03 14.57 -2.54
CA PRO A 86 5.36 14.23 -1.31
C PRO A 86 4.58 12.91 -1.47
N ILE A 87 4.38 12.19 -0.37
CA ILE A 87 3.52 11.02 -0.27
C ILE A 87 2.34 11.34 0.66
N GLN A 88 1.13 11.02 0.21
CA GLN A 88 -0.10 11.10 1.01
C GLN A 88 -0.66 9.69 1.22
N PHE A 89 -1.00 9.35 2.45
CA PHE A 89 -1.68 8.10 2.80
C PHE A 89 -3.19 8.33 2.97
N SER A 90 -4.01 7.30 2.71
CA SER A 90 -5.47 7.38 2.87
C SER A 90 -6.14 6.03 3.13
N ILE A 91 -7.38 6.06 3.62
CA ILE A 91 -8.31 4.93 3.63
C ILE A 91 -9.49 5.32 2.76
N GLY A 92 -9.52 4.83 1.51
CA GLY A 92 -10.44 5.37 0.50
C GLY A 92 -10.22 6.87 0.35
N ASP A 93 -11.28 7.64 0.58
CA ASP A 93 -11.31 9.11 0.52
C ASP A 93 -10.83 9.80 1.80
N ILE A 94 -10.57 9.06 2.89
CA ILE A 94 -10.14 9.59 4.19
C ILE A 94 -8.61 9.80 4.16
N PRO A 95 -8.10 11.04 4.09
CA PRO A 95 -6.66 11.27 4.18
C PRO A 95 -6.15 10.99 5.59
N LEU A 96 -5.01 10.30 5.69
CA LEU A 96 -4.30 10.10 6.94
C LEU A 96 -3.28 11.23 7.10
N GLY A 97 -3.65 12.27 7.84
CA GLY A 97 -2.80 13.44 8.08
C GLY A 97 -2.40 14.18 6.80
N ARG A 98 -1.28 14.90 6.85
CA ARG A 98 -0.75 15.64 5.70
C ARG A 98 0.16 14.78 4.83
N ALA A 99 0.34 15.23 3.58
CA ALA A 99 1.40 14.71 2.74
C ALA A 99 2.79 15.10 3.29
N VAL A 100 3.75 14.19 3.20
CA VAL A 100 5.11 14.35 3.75
C VAL A 100 6.17 13.94 2.73
N SER A 101 7.43 14.31 2.96
CA SER A 101 8.53 13.75 2.17
C SER A 101 8.66 12.25 2.40
N GLY A 102 8.77 11.47 1.32
CA GLY A 102 9.00 10.04 1.40
C GLY A 102 10.32 9.68 2.12
N LYS A 103 10.28 8.65 2.96
CA LYS A 103 11.43 8.11 3.69
C LYS A 103 11.23 6.63 3.99
N ALA A 104 12.29 5.96 4.43
CA ALA A 104 12.30 4.51 4.67
C ALA A 104 11.23 4.03 5.66
N VAL A 105 10.92 4.82 6.68
CA VAL A 105 9.83 4.52 7.64
C VAL A 105 9.03 5.78 7.89
N ILE A 106 7.73 5.72 7.61
CA ILE A 106 6.76 6.79 7.90
C ILE A 106 5.79 6.27 8.96
N THR A 107 5.65 7.00 10.05
CA THR A 107 4.72 6.70 11.14
C THR A 107 3.61 7.76 11.19
N PRO A 108 2.49 7.49 11.88
CA PRO A 108 1.47 8.52 12.12
C PRO A 108 2.01 9.82 12.73
N GLN A 109 3.05 9.73 13.57
CA GLN A 109 3.76 10.89 14.13
C GLN A 109 4.41 11.79 13.08
N ASP A 110 4.78 11.24 11.92
CA ASP A 110 5.39 12.01 10.82
C ASP A 110 4.35 12.79 10.01
N LEU A 111 3.11 12.26 9.95
CA LEU A 111 2.00 12.81 9.17
C LEU A 111 1.33 14.03 9.83
N VAL A 112 1.73 14.38 11.05
CA VAL A 112 1.12 15.46 11.85
C VAL A 112 2.02 16.70 11.90
N PRO A 113 1.46 17.93 11.89
CA PRO A 113 2.24 19.18 12.06
C PRO A 113 2.89 19.23 13.43
N GLU A 114 4.14 19.70 13.46
CA GLU A 114 4.79 20.03 14.71
C GLU A 114 3.95 21.06 15.47
N GLY A 115 3.76 20.85 16.77
CA GLY A 115 2.93 21.72 17.61
C GLY A 115 2.23 20.97 18.73
N ALA A 116 1.52 21.71 19.58
CA ALA A 116 0.87 21.15 20.77
C ALA A 116 -0.18 20.07 20.47
N GLY A 117 -0.83 20.12 19.30
CA GLY A 117 -1.81 19.11 18.86
C GLY A 117 -1.21 17.88 18.18
N ALA A 118 0.10 17.87 17.87
CA ALA A 118 0.74 16.78 17.15
C ALA A 118 0.61 15.41 17.85
N PRO A 119 0.86 15.30 19.17
CA PRO A 119 0.73 14.02 19.86
C PRO A 119 -0.71 13.49 19.84
N THR A 120 -1.70 14.37 20.01
CA THR A 120 -3.12 14.01 19.94
C THR A 120 -3.50 13.49 18.56
N ALA A 121 -3.05 14.18 17.50
CA ALA A 121 -3.33 13.78 16.13
C ALA A 121 -2.73 12.42 15.76
N ALA A 122 -1.50 12.14 16.18
CA ALA A 122 -0.86 10.85 15.94
C ALA A 122 -1.63 9.72 16.66
N ILE A 123 -1.96 9.91 17.93
CA ILE A 123 -2.76 8.95 18.72
C ILE A 123 -4.13 8.72 18.07
N ASN A 124 -4.81 9.76 17.62
CA ASN A 124 -6.12 9.62 16.98
C ASN A 124 -6.06 8.89 15.65
N MET A 125 -4.97 9.07 14.90
CA MET A 125 -4.75 8.28 13.69
C MET A 125 -4.54 6.80 14.01
N ASP A 126 -3.72 6.49 15.03
CA ASP A 126 -3.54 5.12 15.52
C ASP A 126 -4.85 4.50 16.02
N ARG A 127 -5.68 5.26 16.75
CA ARG A 127 -7.01 4.81 17.18
C ARG A 127 -7.88 4.42 16.01
N LEU A 128 -7.94 5.24 14.95
CA LEU A 128 -8.73 4.94 13.77
C LEU A 128 -8.24 3.66 13.09
N LEU A 129 -6.92 3.55 12.89
CA LEU A 129 -6.29 2.38 12.25
C LEU A 129 -6.59 1.09 13.03
N GLN A 130 -6.38 1.08 14.35
CA GLN A 130 -6.67 -0.09 15.21
C GLN A 130 -8.17 -0.42 15.31
N SER A 131 -9.04 0.58 15.13
CA SER A 131 -10.49 0.36 15.12
C SER A 131 -10.97 -0.33 13.85
N LEU A 132 -10.31 -0.04 12.73
CA LEU A 132 -10.61 -0.62 11.41
C LEU A 132 -9.83 -1.91 11.12
N ASP A 133 -8.90 -2.28 12.00
CA ASP A 133 -8.14 -3.52 11.91
C ASP A 133 -9.05 -4.75 11.88
N ALA A 134 -8.85 -5.60 10.89
CA ALA A 134 -9.60 -6.83 10.67
C ALA A 134 -9.12 -8.02 11.51
N ASP A 135 -7.87 -8.00 11.98
CA ASP A 135 -7.29 -9.10 12.75
C ASP A 135 -6.49 -8.61 13.96
N ARG A 136 -7.17 -8.54 15.11
CA ARG A 136 -6.55 -8.12 16.38
C ARG A 136 -5.68 -9.19 17.05
N ALA A 137 -5.50 -10.35 16.43
CA ALA A 137 -4.74 -11.45 17.02
C ALA A 137 -3.24 -11.38 16.68
N ASP A 138 -2.86 -10.64 15.64
CA ASP A 138 -1.47 -10.41 15.28
C ASP A 138 -0.97 -9.02 15.73
N ASP A 139 0.31 -8.73 15.47
CA ASP A 139 0.93 -7.44 15.79
C ASP A 139 0.83 -6.45 14.60
N ALA A 140 0.15 -6.78 13.51
CA ALA A 140 -0.04 -5.93 12.34
C ALA A 140 -1.43 -5.29 12.36
N ILE A 141 -1.62 -4.24 11.56
CA ILE A 141 -2.95 -3.66 11.31
C ILE A 141 -3.33 -4.01 9.88
N THR A 142 -4.44 -4.70 9.70
CA THR A 142 -4.95 -5.06 8.37
C THR A 142 -6.22 -4.29 8.06
N ILE A 143 -6.15 -3.39 7.07
CA ILE A 143 -7.30 -2.67 6.52
C ILE A 143 -7.81 -3.40 5.27
N PRO A 144 -8.99 -4.03 5.28
CA PRO A 144 -9.53 -4.76 4.14
C PRO A 144 -9.92 -3.87 2.97
N ALA A 145 -9.94 -4.46 1.78
CA ALA A 145 -10.43 -3.79 0.57
C ALA A 145 -11.89 -3.34 0.68
N SER A 146 -12.73 -4.09 1.40
CA SER A 146 -14.13 -3.72 1.65
C SER A 146 -14.26 -2.42 2.44
N VAL A 147 -13.44 -2.22 3.48
CA VAL A 147 -13.38 -0.97 4.25
C VAL A 147 -12.98 0.20 3.34
N ARG A 148 -11.89 0.06 2.57
CA ARG A 148 -11.46 1.09 1.63
C ARG A 148 -12.54 1.46 0.61
N ALA A 149 -13.24 0.46 0.07
CA ALA A 149 -14.28 0.67 -0.92
C ALA A 149 -15.52 1.38 -0.35
N LYS A 150 -15.83 1.17 0.94
CA LYS A 150 -16.92 1.86 1.64
C LYS A 150 -16.55 3.28 2.07
N ALA A 151 -15.28 3.55 2.35
CA ALA A 151 -14.76 4.83 2.83
C ALA A 151 -14.71 5.90 1.73
N VAL A 152 -15.86 6.24 1.14
CA VAL A 152 -15.99 7.22 0.05
C VAL A 152 -16.89 8.39 0.47
N ARG A 153 -16.55 9.61 0.04
CA ARG A 153 -17.33 10.84 0.35
C ARG A 153 -18.70 10.85 -0.31
N SER A 154 -18.90 10.09 -1.39
CA SER A 154 -20.19 9.95 -2.05
C SER A 154 -21.20 9.13 -1.25
N ASN A 155 -20.78 8.47 -0.16
CA ASN A 155 -21.68 7.85 0.78
C ASN A 155 -22.23 8.91 1.75
N ASP A 156 -23.51 9.26 1.62
CA ASP A 156 -24.17 10.29 2.45
C ASP A 156 -24.04 10.02 3.96
N SER A 157 -23.97 8.74 4.38
CA SER A 157 -23.81 8.38 5.79
C SER A 157 -22.40 8.66 6.32
N LEU A 158 -21.43 8.83 5.42
CA LEU A 158 -20.02 9.07 5.74
C LEU A 158 -19.56 10.48 5.39
N ALA A 159 -20.23 11.17 4.47
CA ALA A 159 -19.79 12.46 3.93
C ALA A 159 -19.40 13.46 5.03
N SER A 160 -20.31 13.70 5.99
CA SER A 160 -20.05 14.60 7.12
C SER A 160 -18.98 14.07 8.06
N ALA A 161 -18.95 12.77 8.32
CA ALA A 161 -17.93 12.17 9.18
C ALA A 161 -16.53 12.32 8.57
N ILE A 162 -16.38 12.17 7.24
CA ILE A 162 -15.11 12.38 6.53
C ILE A 162 -14.75 13.88 6.48
N GLU A 163 -15.73 14.77 6.29
CA GLU A 163 -15.51 16.22 6.22
C GLU A 163 -15.07 16.81 7.56
N TYR A 164 -15.68 16.37 8.67
CA TYR A 164 -15.40 16.87 10.02
C TYR A 164 -14.38 16.02 10.79
N LEU A 165 -13.73 15.05 10.15
CA LEU A 165 -12.67 14.27 10.78
C LEU A 165 -11.44 15.15 11.00
N ASP A 166 -11.23 15.56 12.25
CA ASP A 166 -10.04 16.31 12.66
C ASP A 166 -9.25 15.50 13.70
N PHE A 167 -8.11 14.94 13.30
CA PHE A 167 -7.27 14.18 14.21
C PHE A 167 -6.71 15.03 15.36
N ALA A 168 -6.52 16.34 15.18
CA ALA A 168 -5.93 17.22 16.18
C ALA A 168 -6.90 17.62 17.31
N ASP A 169 -8.21 17.54 17.07
CA ASP A 169 -9.26 17.78 18.07
C ASP A 169 -9.89 16.44 18.49
N ASP A 170 -9.61 16.00 19.71
CA ASP A 170 -10.06 14.69 20.22
C ASP A 170 -11.59 14.54 20.25
N ALA A 171 -12.32 15.62 20.54
CA ALA A 171 -13.78 15.57 20.60
C ALA A 171 -14.38 15.51 19.19
N ALA A 172 -13.88 16.33 18.26
CA ALA A 172 -14.30 16.29 16.87
C ALA A 172 -13.96 14.93 16.24
N PHE A 173 -12.73 14.45 16.46
CA PHE A 173 -12.27 13.12 16.07
C PHE A 173 -13.21 12.04 16.57
N ALA A 174 -13.45 11.97 17.88
CA ALA A 174 -14.23 10.88 18.47
C ALA A 174 -15.65 10.82 17.90
N ASN A 175 -16.29 11.98 17.66
CA ASN A 175 -17.62 12.05 17.06
C ASN A 175 -17.63 11.53 15.62
N ALA A 176 -16.71 12.01 14.78
CA ALA A 176 -16.61 11.59 13.38
C ALA A 176 -16.18 10.12 13.27
N ALA A 177 -15.11 9.74 13.96
CA ALA A 177 -14.54 8.39 13.90
C ALA A 177 -15.50 7.32 14.42
N SER A 178 -16.31 7.60 15.44
CA SER A 178 -17.33 6.63 15.91
C SER A 178 -18.34 6.31 14.81
N GLN A 179 -18.76 7.30 14.01
CA GLN A 179 -19.64 7.09 12.86
C GLN A 179 -18.94 6.32 11.74
N LEU A 180 -17.70 6.70 11.41
CA LEU A 180 -16.88 6.01 10.41
C LEU A 180 -16.74 4.52 10.77
N VAL A 181 -16.28 4.21 11.98
CA VAL A 181 -16.05 2.83 12.41
C VAL A 181 -17.36 2.04 12.39
N THR A 182 -18.47 2.61 12.89
CA THR A 182 -19.79 1.94 12.87
C THR A 182 -20.21 1.52 11.47
N VAL A 183 -20.04 2.40 10.48
CA VAL A 183 -20.49 2.14 9.11
C VAL A 183 -19.49 1.30 8.32
N LEU A 184 -18.18 1.50 8.53
CA LEU A 184 -17.13 0.81 7.78
C LEU A 184 -16.90 -0.64 8.24
N THR A 185 -17.27 -0.96 9.47
CA THR A 185 -17.07 -2.28 10.09
C THR A 185 -18.39 -3.02 10.37
N ASP A 186 -19.48 -2.59 9.75
CA ASP A 186 -20.81 -3.26 9.78
C ASP A 186 -20.75 -4.77 9.47
N ASP A 187 -19.84 -5.18 8.58
CA ASP A 187 -19.64 -6.57 8.15
C ASP A 187 -18.60 -7.33 9.00
N TYR A 188 -17.98 -6.68 10.00
CA TYR A 188 -16.98 -7.33 10.83
C TYR A 188 -17.62 -8.26 11.87
N PRO A 189 -16.97 -9.38 12.24
CA PRO A 189 -17.48 -10.29 13.27
C PRO A 189 -17.39 -9.71 14.69
N PHE A 190 -16.76 -8.56 14.87
CA PHE A 190 -16.60 -7.85 16.14
C PHE A 190 -17.14 -6.42 16.03
N THR A 191 -17.57 -5.87 17.16
CA THR A 191 -18.19 -4.54 17.23
C THR A 191 -17.28 -3.43 16.71
N GLY A 192 -17.84 -2.59 15.82
CA GLY A 192 -17.28 -1.34 15.33
C GLY A 192 -17.21 -0.23 16.38
N VAL A 193 -16.51 -0.49 17.48
CA VAL A 193 -16.27 0.50 18.53
C VAL A 193 -14.91 1.15 18.30
N LEU A 194 -14.90 2.48 18.37
CA LEU A 194 -13.67 3.26 18.34
C LEU A 194 -12.77 2.88 19.53
N VAL A 195 -11.54 2.50 19.23
CA VAL A 195 -10.50 2.23 20.23
C VAL A 195 -10.25 3.48 21.07
N ASP A 196 -10.15 3.31 22.39
CA ASP A 196 -9.88 4.41 23.30
C ASP A 196 -8.44 4.92 23.17
N ALA A 197 -8.22 6.18 23.55
CA ALA A 197 -6.92 6.83 23.36
C ALA A 197 -5.79 6.20 24.19
N GLN A 198 -6.09 5.61 25.34
CA GLN A 198 -5.08 5.01 26.20
C GLN A 198 -4.59 3.68 25.61
N SER A 199 -5.51 2.82 25.18
CA SER A 199 -5.20 1.55 24.51
C SER A 199 -4.39 1.79 23.24
N ALA A 200 -4.78 2.77 22.41
CA ALA A 200 -4.04 3.09 21.19
C ALA A 200 -2.61 3.56 21.48
N ARG A 201 -2.43 4.38 22.52
CA ARG A 201 -1.12 4.86 22.96
C ARG A 201 -0.23 3.72 23.45
N GLU A 202 -0.78 2.75 24.19
CA GLU A 202 -0.04 1.60 24.68
C GLU A 202 0.43 0.70 23.53
N ALA A 203 -0.43 0.46 22.54
CA ALA A 203 -0.07 -0.29 21.33
C ALA A 203 1.03 0.40 20.52
N ALA A 204 0.94 1.74 20.37
CA ALA A 204 1.98 2.52 19.71
C ALA A 204 3.33 2.43 20.45
N ILE A 205 3.34 2.43 21.78
CA ILE A 205 4.58 2.28 22.57
C ILE A 205 5.15 0.86 22.46
N LYS A 206 4.31 -0.18 22.45
CA LYS A 206 4.75 -1.59 22.34
C LYS A 206 5.46 -1.87 21.01
N SER A 207 5.09 -1.14 19.95
CA SER A 207 5.61 -1.35 18.60
C SER A 207 6.88 -0.55 18.27
N MET A 208 7.34 0.32 19.19
CA MET A 208 8.59 1.09 19.09
C MET A 208 9.79 0.33 19.68
#